data_AF-A0A3C0WCS9-F1
#
_entry.id   AF-A0A3C0WCS9-F1
#
_cell.length_a   1.000
_cell.length_b   1.000
_cell.length_c   1.000
_cell.angle_alpha   90.00
_cell.angle_beta   90.00
_cell.angle_gamma   90.00
#
_symmetry.space_group_name_H-M   'P 1'
#
loop_
_entity.id
_entity.type
_entity.pdbx_description
1 polymer ?
#
loop_
_entity_poly.entity_id
_entity_poly.type
_entity_poly.pdbx_seq_one_letter_code
_entity_poly.pdbx_strand_id
1 'polypeptide(L)'
;TDMNAIRRDETLDNIHSIYVDQWDWEKVITPEERNAAYLKSTVQSIVDAIVSTQRTLRAIYPQLNTVPDLVPEVTFITTQELEDRYPEMTPKERENAIAKEYGTVFLMQIGGALRSGKPHDGRAPDYDDWSLNGDLLVYNKVLGTAFELSSMGIRVDPAALDRQLKIAGCENRRTLPFHRMLLAGELPLTIGGGIGQSRLCMFLMGTAHIGEVQSSVWDNDTMKKCEEAGIILL
;
A
#
# COMPACT_ATOMS: atom_id res chain seq x y z
N THR A 1 6.05 11.98 8.08
CA THR A 1 6.39 13.19 7.32
C THR A 1 5.45 13.32 6.15
N ASP A 2 5.31 14.53 5.62
CA ASP A 2 4.63 14.80 4.36
C ASP A 2 5.67 14.64 3.24
N MET A 3 5.52 13.61 2.41
CA MET A 3 6.48 13.21 1.38
C MET A 3 5.89 13.43 0.00
N ASN A 4 6.68 14.03 -0.87
CA ASN A 4 6.35 14.28 -2.27
C ASN A 4 7.44 13.68 -3.17
N ALA A 5 7.03 12.89 -4.16
CA ALA A 5 7.92 12.22 -5.10
C ALA A 5 7.41 12.36 -6.54
N ILE A 6 8.34 12.21 -7.49
CA ILE A 6 8.05 12.17 -8.93
C ILE A 6 8.41 10.78 -9.44
N ARG A 7 7.42 10.03 -9.92
CA ARG A 7 7.58 8.75 -10.62
C ARG A 7 7.42 8.95 -12.12
N ARG A 8 8.48 9.46 -12.74
CA ARG A 8 8.48 9.82 -14.18
C ARG A 8 8.15 8.66 -15.13
N ASP A 9 8.43 7.42 -14.72
CA ASP A 9 8.32 6.21 -15.54
C ASP A 9 7.04 5.40 -15.19
N GLU A 10 6.09 6.03 -14.48
CA GLU A 10 4.82 5.41 -14.07
C GLU A 10 3.84 5.29 -15.26
N THR A 11 3.07 4.21 -15.30
CA THR A 11 1.94 4.11 -16.24
C THR A 11 0.73 4.79 -15.62
N LEU A 12 0.29 5.89 -16.23
CA LEU A 12 -0.83 6.69 -15.71
C LEU A 12 -2.17 5.99 -15.90
N ASP A 13 -3.02 6.05 -14.88
CA ASP A 13 -4.42 5.61 -14.92
C ASP A 13 -5.24 6.35 -13.85
N ASN A 14 -6.46 5.91 -13.58
CA ASN A 14 -7.35 6.49 -12.58
C ASN A 14 -6.74 6.61 -11.16
N ILE A 15 -5.73 5.81 -10.83
CA ILE A 15 -5.15 5.70 -9.48
C ILE A 15 -3.62 5.90 -9.45
N HIS A 16 -2.98 6.05 -10.62
CA HIS A 16 -1.54 6.24 -10.80
C HIS A 16 -1.25 7.59 -11.45
N SER A 17 -0.39 8.37 -10.80
CA SER A 17 0.03 9.73 -11.18
C SER A 17 1.56 9.80 -11.18
N ILE A 18 2.14 10.64 -12.03
CA ILE A 18 3.59 10.95 -11.97
C ILE A 18 3.93 11.61 -10.63
N TYR A 19 3.01 12.40 -10.07
CA TYR A 19 3.18 13.00 -8.76
C TYR A 19 2.61 12.09 -7.68
N VAL A 20 3.43 11.77 -6.68
CA VAL A 20 3.07 10.86 -5.58
C VAL A 20 3.26 11.58 -4.27
N ASP A 21 2.20 11.64 -3.47
CA ASP A 21 2.18 12.19 -2.12
C ASP A 21 1.90 11.10 -1.09
N GLN A 22 2.63 11.10 0.02
CA GLN A 22 2.43 10.11 1.08
C GLN A 22 2.58 10.72 2.47
N TRP A 23 1.77 10.24 3.42
CA TRP A 23 2.22 10.20 4.80
C TRP A 23 3.22 9.07 4.92
N ASP A 24 4.50 9.42 4.79
CA ASP A 24 5.61 8.49 4.95
C ASP A 24 6.02 8.48 6.43
N TRP A 25 5.94 7.34 7.09
CA TRP A 25 6.08 7.25 8.54
C TRP A 25 6.98 6.09 8.95
N GLU A 26 7.68 6.30 10.06
CA GLU A 26 8.61 5.32 10.63
C GLU A 26 8.50 5.40 12.16
N LYS A 27 8.51 4.24 12.83
CA LYS A 27 8.44 4.11 14.28
C LYS A 27 9.47 3.10 14.77
N VAL A 28 10.28 3.49 15.76
CA VAL A 28 11.21 2.58 16.46
C VAL A 28 10.42 1.52 17.22
N ILE A 29 10.87 0.28 17.13
CA ILE A 29 10.28 -0.88 17.82
C ILE A 29 11.34 -1.62 18.62
N THR A 30 10.87 -2.38 19.60
CA THR A 30 11.66 -3.34 20.37
C THR A 30 11.82 -4.67 19.61
N PRO A 31 12.81 -5.50 19.96
CA PRO A 31 12.94 -6.85 19.40
C PRO A 31 11.68 -7.71 19.61
N GLU A 32 10.99 -7.56 20.74
CA GLU A 32 9.78 -8.31 21.09
C GLU A 32 8.59 -7.94 20.20
N GLU A 33 8.52 -6.68 19.76
CA GLU A 33 7.50 -6.17 18.83
C GLU A 33 7.73 -6.65 17.39
N ARG A 34 8.87 -7.29 17.07
CA ARG A 34 9.19 -7.79 15.73
C ARG A 34 8.43 -9.08 15.38
N ASN A 35 7.11 -9.03 15.36
CA ASN A 35 6.25 -10.18 15.12
C ASN A 35 4.95 -9.81 14.37
N ALA A 36 4.28 -10.82 13.82
CA ALA A 36 3.07 -10.62 13.03
C ALA A 36 1.91 -9.99 13.83
N ALA A 37 1.79 -10.26 15.13
CA ALA A 37 0.71 -9.68 15.93
C ALA A 37 0.86 -8.16 16.07
N TYR A 38 2.09 -7.69 16.28
CA TYR A 38 2.37 -6.26 16.35
C TYR A 38 2.10 -5.55 15.02
N LEU A 39 2.53 -6.15 13.89
CA LEU A 39 2.20 -5.65 12.55
C LEU A 39 0.68 -5.53 12.36
N LYS A 40 -0.08 -6.60 12.65
CA LYS A 40 -1.55 -6.60 12.52
C LYS A 40 -2.21 -5.52 13.39
N SER A 41 -1.76 -5.37 14.64
CA SER A 41 -2.27 -4.32 15.54
C SER A 41 -1.98 -2.91 15.04
N THR A 42 -0.82 -2.70 14.42
CA THR A 42 -0.44 -1.41 13.82
C THR A 42 -1.32 -1.08 12.63
N VAL A 43 -1.55 -2.06 11.75
CA VAL A 43 -2.46 -1.92 10.59
C VAL A 43 -3.88 -1.58 11.05
N GLN A 44 -4.41 -2.29 12.06
CA GLN A 44 -5.75 -2.01 12.60
C GLN A 44 -5.84 -0.57 13.12
N SER A 45 -4.81 -0.09 13.83
CA SER A 45 -4.77 1.28 14.35
C SER A 45 -4.80 2.34 13.22
N ILE A 46 -4.15 2.05 12.09
CA ILE A 46 -4.18 2.92 10.91
C ILE A 46 -5.58 2.94 10.29
N VAL A 47 -6.23 1.77 10.16
CA VAL A 47 -7.60 1.69 9.64
C VAL A 47 -8.59 2.40 10.55
N ASP A 48 -8.46 2.27 11.88
CA ASP A 48 -9.29 3.00 12.84
C ASP A 48 -9.15 4.53 12.68
N ALA A 49 -7.93 5.02 12.40
CA ALA A 49 -7.68 6.43 12.12
C ALA A 49 -8.36 6.89 10.82
N ILE A 50 -8.34 6.06 9.77
CA ILE A 50 -9.04 6.33 8.50
C ILE A 50 -10.55 6.38 8.73
N VAL A 51 -11.12 5.41 9.46
CA VAL A 51 -12.56 5.37 9.80
C VAL A 51 -12.97 6.60 10.60
N SER A 52 -12.16 7.02 11.58
CA SER A 52 -12.39 8.25 12.35
C SER A 52 -12.37 9.51 11.47
N THR A 53 -11.44 9.56 10.52
CA THR A 53 -11.33 10.64 9.52
C THR A 53 -12.58 10.68 8.64
N GLN A 54 -13.01 9.54 8.10
CA GLN A 54 -14.22 9.44 7.29
C GLN A 54 -15.47 9.93 8.03
N ARG A 55 -15.64 9.51 9.29
CA ARG A 55 -16.74 9.96 10.15
C ARG A 55 -16.73 11.47 10.35
N THR A 56 -15.56 12.04 10.61
CA THR A 56 -15.39 13.49 10.80
C THR A 56 -15.73 14.25 9.53
N LEU A 57 -15.22 13.81 8.36
CA LEU A 57 -15.51 14.42 7.07
C LEU A 57 -17.02 14.43 6.78
N ARG A 58 -17.72 13.33 7.03
CA ARG A 58 -19.17 13.24 6.81
C ARG A 58 -19.99 14.12 7.76
N ALA A 59 -19.53 14.30 8.99
CA ALA A 59 -20.17 15.22 9.93
C ALA A 59 -20.06 16.69 9.47
N ILE A 60 -18.94 17.06 8.87
CA ILE A 60 -18.68 18.42 8.36
C ILE A 60 -19.33 18.63 6.98
N TYR A 61 -19.31 17.60 6.12
CA TYR A 61 -19.77 17.61 4.73
C TYR A 61 -20.80 16.51 4.48
N PRO A 62 -22.09 16.73 4.80
CA PRO A 62 -23.14 15.71 4.70
C PRO A 62 -23.34 15.14 3.29
N GLN A 63 -22.91 15.84 2.23
CA GLN A 63 -22.92 15.32 0.86
C GLN A 63 -22.06 14.06 0.68
N LEU A 64 -21.05 13.85 1.54
CA LEU A 64 -20.19 12.66 1.52
C LEU A 64 -20.85 11.42 2.13
N ASN A 65 -22.07 11.53 2.67
CA ASN A 65 -22.82 10.38 3.18
C ASN A 65 -23.25 9.39 2.08
N THR A 66 -23.15 9.78 0.80
CA THR A 66 -23.37 8.90 -0.35
C THR A 66 -22.19 7.98 -0.63
N VAL A 67 -20.98 8.34 -0.17
CA VAL A 67 -19.78 7.50 -0.29
C VAL A 67 -19.91 6.33 0.68
N PRO A 68 -19.67 5.07 0.25
CA PRO A 68 -19.74 3.91 1.14
C PRO A 68 -18.79 4.00 2.34
N ASP A 69 -19.18 3.37 3.45
CA ASP A 69 -18.29 3.19 4.61
C ASP A 69 -17.11 2.27 4.28
N LEU A 70 -15.94 2.63 4.81
CA LEU A 70 -14.83 1.70 4.95
C LEU A 70 -15.22 0.62 5.96
N VAL A 71 -14.94 -0.65 5.65
CA VAL A 71 -15.13 -1.74 6.61
C VAL A 71 -14.06 -1.60 7.71
N PRO A 72 -14.43 -1.40 9.00
CA PRO A 72 -13.43 -1.14 10.04
C PRO A 72 -12.58 -2.36 10.41
N GLU A 73 -13.16 -3.55 10.30
CA GLU A 73 -12.46 -4.80 10.62
C GLU A 73 -11.55 -5.20 9.45
N VAL A 74 -10.25 -5.32 9.73
CA VAL A 74 -9.27 -5.70 8.72
C VAL A 74 -9.20 -7.21 8.60
N THR A 75 -9.42 -7.72 7.39
CA THR A 75 -9.14 -9.12 7.07
C THR A 75 -7.66 -9.29 6.77
N PHE A 76 -6.96 -10.10 7.55
CA PHE A 76 -5.54 -10.40 7.34
C PHE A 76 -5.39 -11.71 6.58
N ILE A 77 -4.69 -11.68 5.44
CA ILE A 77 -4.43 -12.87 4.62
C ILE A 77 -3.03 -12.78 4.02
N THR A 78 -2.31 -13.88 3.96
CA THR A 78 -1.00 -13.93 3.28
C THR A 78 -1.18 -14.08 1.77
N THR A 79 -0.18 -13.64 1.01
CA THR A 79 -0.10 -13.87 -0.45
C THR A 79 -0.19 -15.35 -0.82
N GLN A 80 0.37 -16.25 -0.01
CA GLN A 80 0.26 -17.70 -0.26
C GLN A 80 -1.17 -18.22 0.01
N GLU A 81 -1.81 -17.83 1.11
CA GLU A 81 -3.20 -18.21 1.38
C GLU A 81 -4.15 -17.68 0.29
N LEU A 82 -3.87 -16.48 -0.22
CA LEU A 82 -4.61 -15.88 -1.32
C LEU A 82 -4.40 -16.65 -2.64
N GLU A 83 -3.17 -17.07 -2.94
CA GLU A 83 -2.86 -17.94 -4.07
C GLU A 83 -3.55 -19.31 -3.96
N ASP A 84 -3.49 -19.93 -2.79
CA ASP A 84 -4.11 -21.24 -2.52
C ASP A 84 -5.65 -21.16 -2.68
N ARG A 85 -6.26 -20.03 -2.30
CA ARG A 85 -7.71 -19.78 -2.41
C ARG A 85 -8.18 -19.53 -3.85
N TYR A 86 -7.35 -18.89 -4.67
CA TYR A 86 -7.68 -18.47 -6.04
C TYR A 86 -6.56 -18.86 -7.02
N PRO A 87 -6.28 -20.16 -7.21
CA PRO A 87 -5.10 -20.62 -7.94
C PRO A 87 -5.09 -20.20 -9.41
N GLU A 88 -6.27 -20.18 -10.04
CA GLU A 88 -6.44 -19.87 -11.47
C GLU A 88 -6.46 -18.36 -11.78
N MET A 89 -6.46 -17.50 -10.75
CA MET A 89 -6.49 -16.04 -10.91
C MET A 89 -5.08 -15.45 -10.91
N THR A 90 -4.88 -14.36 -11.65
CA THR A 90 -3.68 -13.52 -11.57
C THR A 90 -3.63 -12.77 -10.23
N PRO A 91 -2.45 -12.31 -9.75
CA PRO A 91 -2.33 -11.56 -8.50
C PRO A 91 -3.35 -10.42 -8.34
N LYS A 92 -3.56 -9.61 -9.38
CA LYS A 92 -4.54 -8.50 -9.35
C LYS A 92 -5.99 -8.97 -9.34
N GLU A 93 -6.32 -10.07 -10.01
CA GLU A 93 -7.65 -10.67 -9.91
C GLU A 93 -7.91 -11.22 -8.50
N ARG A 94 -6.90 -11.80 -7.85
CA ARG A 94 -7.00 -12.26 -6.45
C ARG A 94 -7.23 -11.09 -5.49
N GLU A 95 -6.48 -10.00 -5.64
CA GLU A 95 -6.67 -8.76 -4.88
C GLU A 95 -8.10 -8.22 -5.05
N ASN A 96 -8.60 -8.15 -6.29
CA ASN A 96 -9.97 -7.72 -6.59
C ASN A 96 -11.01 -8.63 -5.93
N ALA A 97 -10.85 -9.95 -6.00
CA ALA A 97 -11.78 -10.91 -5.42
C ALA A 97 -11.85 -10.78 -3.89
N ILE A 98 -10.70 -10.74 -3.21
CA ILE A 98 -10.64 -10.67 -1.75
C ILE A 98 -11.12 -9.31 -1.23
N ALA A 99 -10.74 -8.21 -1.88
CA ALA A 99 -11.21 -6.88 -1.49
C ALA A 99 -12.72 -6.76 -1.65
N LYS A 100 -13.29 -7.26 -2.77
CA LYS A 100 -14.73 -7.25 -3.00
C LYS A 100 -15.50 -8.06 -1.94
N GLU A 101 -14.92 -9.16 -1.46
CA GLU A 101 -15.55 -10.02 -0.45
C GLU A 101 -15.52 -9.39 0.96
N TYR A 102 -14.38 -8.87 1.38
CA TYR A 102 -14.16 -8.44 2.78
C TYR A 102 -14.18 -6.92 3.00
N GLY A 103 -14.12 -6.13 1.93
CA GLY A 103 -14.10 -4.67 1.97
C GLY A 103 -12.76 -4.06 2.35
N THR A 104 -12.14 -4.51 3.46
CA THR A 104 -10.84 -4.05 3.94
C THR A 104 -9.93 -5.24 4.23
N VAL A 105 -8.80 -5.31 3.51
CA VAL A 105 -7.88 -6.45 3.55
C VAL A 105 -6.46 -5.94 3.74
N PHE A 106 -5.70 -6.58 4.62
CA PHE A 106 -4.25 -6.42 4.66
C PHE A 106 -3.60 -7.67 4.09
N LEU A 107 -3.04 -7.53 2.87
CA LEU A 107 -2.39 -8.60 2.15
C LEU A 107 -0.93 -8.71 2.59
N MET A 108 -0.64 -9.73 3.38
CA MET A 108 0.66 -9.91 4.04
C MET A 108 1.64 -10.68 3.19
N GLN A 109 2.93 -10.46 3.45
CA GLN A 109 4.06 -11.22 2.90
C GLN A 109 4.27 -11.03 1.39
N ILE A 110 4.50 -9.78 0.99
CA ILE A 110 4.71 -9.41 -0.41
C ILE A 110 6.21 -9.28 -0.71
N GLY A 111 6.67 -9.95 -1.77
CA GLY A 111 8.04 -9.86 -2.29
C GLY A 111 8.72 -11.20 -2.51
N GLY A 112 8.50 -12.16 -1.61
CA GLY A 112 9.05 -13.52 -1.73
C GLY A 112 8.33 -14.36 -2.78
N ALA A 113 9.02 -15.37 -3.34
CA ALA A 113 8.40 -16.34 -4.25
C ALA A 113 7.38 -17.22 -3.50
N LEU A 114 6.21 -17.40 -4.11
CA LEU A 114 5.16 -18.31 -3.65
C LEU A 114 5.45 -19.75 -4.10
N ARG A 115 4.58 -20.70 -3.74
CA ARG A 115 4.66 -22.10 -4.22
C ARG A 115 4.63 -22.22 -5.73
N SER A 116 4.00 -21.27 -6.43
CA SER A 116 4.05 -21.16 -7.89
C SER A 116 5.43 -20.80 -8.45
N GLY A 117 6.41 -20.50 -7.60
CA GLY A 117 7.76 -20.07 -7.98
C GLY A 117 7.85 -18.59 -8.36
N LYS A 118 6.74 -17.85 -8.30
CA LYS A 118 6.67 -16.42 -8.62
C LYS A 118 6.24 -15.64 -7.38
N PRO A 119 6.73 -14.41 -7.17
CA PRO A 119 6.19 -13.54 -6.13
C PRO A 119 4.78 -13.06 -6.51
N HIS A 120 3.98 -12.69 -5.50
CA HIS A 120 2.69 -12.03 -5.72
C HIS A 120 2.87 -10.68 -6.43
N ASP A 121 3.79 -9.87 -5.91
CA ASP A 121 4.22 -8.60 -6.51
C ASP A 121 5.69 -8.31 -6.14
N GLY A 122 6.32 -7.40 -6.88
CA GLY A 122 7.69 -6.97 -6.63
C GLY A 122 7.82 -6.21 -5.30
N ARG A 123 8.93 -6.43 -4.59
CA ARG A 123 9.27 -5.66 -3.40
C ARG A 123 10.78 -5.50 -3.29
N ALA A 124 11.25 -4.33 -2.89
CA ALA A 124 12.68 -4.13 -2.74
C ALA A 124 13.21 -4.96 -1.55
N PRO A 125 14.46 -5.45 -1.61
CA PRO A 125 15.01 -6.34 -0.60
C PRO A 125 15.54 -5.63 0.66
N ASP A 126 15.55 -4.30 0.67
CA ASP A 126 16.39 -3.49 1.54
C ASP A 126 15.64 -2.66 2.60
N TYR A 127 14.32 -2.60 2.57
CA TYR A 127 13.54 -1.87 3.57
C TYR A 127 12.60 -2.77 4.38
N ASP A 128 11.70 -3.52 3.75
CA ASP A 128 10.73 -4.39 4.44
C ASP A 128 11.22 -5.83 4.56
N ASP A 129 11.00 -6.46 5.72
CA ASP A 129 11.06 -7.92 5.80
C ASP A 129 9.81 -8.50 5.10
N TRP A 130 10.02 -9.23 4.00
CA TRP A 130 8.94 -9.83 3.21
C TRP A 130 8.10 -10.86 3.97
N SER A 131 8.49 -11.26 5.18
CA SER A 131 7.68 -12.09 6.08
C SER A 131 6.80 -11.28 7.04
N LEU A 132 7.05 -9.98 7.17
CA LEU A 132 6.42 -9.05 8.11
C LEU A 132 6.06 -7.71 7.43
N ASN A 133 5.58 -7.77 6.20
CA ASN A 133 5.06 -6.62 5.46
C ASN A 133 3.69 -6.91 4.85
N GLY A 134 3.11 -5.91 4.19
CA GLY A 134 1.93 -6.07 3.38
C GLY A 134 1.33 -4.77 2.88
N ASP A 135 0.29 -4.93 2.08
CA ASP A 135 -0.45 -3.82 1.47
C ASP A 135 -1.88 -3.76 2.04
N LEU A 136 -2.32 -2.55 2.38
CA LEU A 136 -3.69 -2.27 2.80
C LEU A 136 -4.55 -2.00 1.57
N LEU A 137 -5.43 -2.96 1.27
CA LEU A 137 -6.37 -2.93 0.16
C LEU A 137 -7.78 -2.66 0.67
N VAL A 138 -8.49 -1.78 -0.03
CA VAL A 138 -9.91 -1.54 0.19
C VAL A 138 -10.69 -1.78 -1.10
N TYR A 139 -11.97 -2.11 -0.99
CA TYR A 139 -12.83 -2.18 -2.18
C TYR A 139 -13.36 -0.79 -2.54
N ASN A 140 -12.88 -0.24 -3.64
CA ASN A 140 -13.37 1.02 -4.17
C ASN A 140 -14.62 0.75 -5.03
N LYS A 141 -15.81 1.10 -4.52
CA LYS A 141 -17.08 0.87 -5.24
C LYS A 141 -17.25 1.76 -6.48
N VAL A 142 -16.56 2.91 -6.54
CA VAL A 142 -16.61 3.82 -7.69
C VAL A 142 -15.90 3.17 -8.88
N LEU A 143 -14.72 2.61 -8.63
CA LEU A 143 -13.94 1.91 -9.66
C LEU A 143 -14.34 0.44 -9.85
N GLY A 144 -14.98 -0.16 -8.85
CA GLY A 144 -15.36 -1.57 -8.86
C GLY A 144 -14.21 -2.54 -8.62
N THR A 145 -13.06 -2.06 -8.11
CA THR A 145 -11.81 -2.82 -7.96
C THR A 145 -11.23 -2.73 -6.55
N ALA A 146 -10.25 -3.58 -6.25
CA ALA A 146 -9.32 -3.37 -5.16
C ALA A 146 -8.57 -2.05 -5.38
N PHE A 147 -8.30 -1.38 -4.27
CA PHE A 147 -7.66 -0.08 -4.22
C PHE A 147 -6.65 -0.05 -3.07
N GLU A 148 -5.37 0.06 -3.41
CA GLU A 148 -4.29 0.07 -2.43
C GLU A 148 -4.12 1.47 -1.82
N LEU A 149 -4.34 1.57 -0.50
CA LEU A 149 -4.15 2.81 0.26
C LEU A 149 -2.75 2.95 0.84
N SER A 150 -2.11 1.82 1.16
CA SER A 150 -0.82 1.84 1.85
C SER A 150 -0.01 0.57 1.60
N SER A 151 1.30 0.75 1.53
CA SER A 151 2.31 -0.30 1.64
C SER A 151 3.07 -0.08 2.95
N MET A 152 3.19 -1.10 3.80
CA MET A 152 3.88 -0.98 5.09
C MET A 152 4.48 -2.31 5.57
N GLY A 153 5.42 -2.22 6.51
CA GLY A 153 6.03 -3.41 7.08
C GLY A 153 6.97 -3.12 8.23
N ILE A 154 7.27 -4.19 8.97
CA ILE A 154 8.39 -4.22 9.89
C ILE A 154 9.66 -4.33 9.04
N ARG A 155 10.63 -3.47 9.33
CA ARG A 155 11.82 -3.36 8.50
C ARG A 155 12.73 -4.57 8.63
N VAL A 156 13.58 -4.75 7.63
CA VAL A 156 14.61 -5.79 7.64
C VAL A 156 15.52 -5.64 8.86
N ASP A 157 15.82 -6.76 9.50
CA ASP A 157 16.94 -6.88 10.43
C ASP A 157 18.19 -7.36 9.66
N PRO A 158 19.37 -7.49 10.31
CA PRO A 158 20.58 -7.95 9.62
C PRO A 158 20.41 -9.28 8.88
N ALA A 159 19.67 -10.23 9.48
CA ALA A 159 19.47 -11.56 8.91
C ALA A 159 18.50 -11.55 7.72
N ALA A 160 17.42 -10.76 7.82
CA ALA A 160 16.47 -10.56 6.74
C ALA A 160 17.11 -9.82 5.57
N LEU A 161 17.87 -8.75 5.82
CA LEU A 161 18.57 -8.02 4.77
C LEU A 161 19.57 -8.93 4.04
N ASP A 162 20.38 -9.70 4.77
CA ASP A 162 21.33 -10.65 4.19
C ASP A 162 20.64 -11.66 3.24
N ARG A 163 19.57 -12.29 3.74
CA ARG A 163 18.78 -13.27 3.00
C ARG A 163 18.12 -12.65 1.76
N GLN A 164 17.47 -11.51 1.90
CA GLN A 164 16.70 -10.86 0.83
C GLN A 164 17.60 -10.32 -0.28
N LEU A 165 18.75 -9.72 0.06
CA LEU A 165 19.72 -9.28 -0.95
C LEU A 165 20.22 -10.44 -1.80
N LYS A 166 20.46 -11.60 -1.17
CA LYS A 166 20.87 -12.80 -1.89
C LYS A 166 19.77 -13.33 -2.81
N ILE A 167 18.53 -13.41 -2.32
CA ILE A 167 17.38 -13.85 -3.13
C ILE A 167 17.15 -12.91 -4.31
N ALA A 168 17.26 -11.60 -4.10
CA ALA A 168 17.08 -10.58 -5.14
C ALA A 168 18.30 -10.38 -6.06
N GLY A 169 19.40 -11.12 -5.85
CA GLY A 169 20.64 -10.93 -6.62
C GLY A 169 21.27 -9.54 -6.46
N CYS A 170 21.00 -8.85 -5.35
CA CYS A 170 21.40 -7.47 -5.07
C CYS A 170 22.55 -7.37 -4.05
N GLU A 171 23.39 -8.39 -3.93
CA GLU A 171 24.45 -8.46 -2.92
C GLU A 171 25.46 -7.31 -3.01
N ASN A 172 25.61 -6.69 -4.18
CA ASN A 172 26.42 -5.49 -4.36
C ASN A 172 25.97 -4.31 -3.47
N ARG A 173 24.69 -4.25 -3.07
CA ARG A 173 24.17 -3.18 -2.20
C ARG A 173 24.75 -3.21 -0.78
N ARG A 174 25.32 -4.35 -0.34
CA ARG A 174 25.98 -4.50 0.97
C ARG A 174 27.09 -3.48 1.22
N THR A 175 27.67 -2.91 0.16
CA THR A 175 28.74 -1.91 0.29
C THR A 175 28.21 -0.49 0.49
N LEU A 176 26.91 -0.26 0.30
CA LEU A 176 26.29 1.06 0.45
C LEU A 176 26.20 1.44 1.93
N PRO A 177 26.30 2.74 2.28
CA PRO A 177 26.38 3.19 3.67
C PRO A 177 25.24 2.66 4.56
N PHE A 178 23.99 2.81 4.13
CA PHE A 178 22.82 2.32 4.85
C PHE A 178 22.89 0.81 5.14
N HIS A 179 23.23 0.02 4.13
CA HIS A 179 23.27 -1.43 4.23
C HIS A 179 24.38 -1.90 5.17
N ARG A 180 25.55 -1.25 5.14
CA ARG A 180 26.65 -1.54 6.07
C ARG A 180 26.23 -1.30 7.51
N MET A 181 25.62 -0.14 7.79
CA MET A 181 25.16 0.20 9.14
C MET A 181 24.09 -0.77 9.63
N LEU A 182 23.12 -1.13 8.78
CA LEU A 182 22.08 -2.09 9.12
C LEU A 182 22.67 -3.48 9.42
N LEU A 183 23.51 -4.01 8.55
CA LEU A 183 24.17 -5.32 8.74
C LEU A 183 25.06 -5.36 9.99
N ALA A 184 25.64 -4.23 10.38
CA ALA A 184 26.42 -4.08 11.61
C ALA A 184 25.55 -3.93 12.88
N GLY A 185 24.23 -3.83 12.75
CA GLY A 185 23.31 -3.62 13.87
C GLY A 185 23.37 -2.21 14.46
N GLU A 186 23.84 -1.22 13.70
CA GLU A 186 24.00 0.17 14.15
C GLU A 186 22.68 0.97 14.04
N LEU A 187 21.70 0.44 13.30
CA LEU A 187 20.38 1.06 13.12
C LEU A 187 19.34 0.39 14.02
N PRO A 188 18.37 1.15 14.56
CA PRO A 188 17.30 0.58 15.37
C PRO A 188 16.37 -0.29 14.52
N LEU A 189 15.67 -1.22 15.17
CA LEU A 189 14.54 -1.90 14.55
C LEU A 189 13.38 -0.91 14.41
N THR A 190 12.69 -0.96 13.28
CA THR A 190 11.56 -0.06 13.01
C THR A 190 10.42 -0.79 12.30
N ILE A 191 9.24 -0.17 12.38
CA ILE A 191 8.09 -0.43 11.51
C ILE A 191 7.74 0.88 10.80
N GLY A 192 7.34 0.81 9.54
CA GLY A 192 6.93 2.01 8.82
C GLY A 192 6.15 1.69 7.56
N GLY A 193 5.79 2.74 6.84
CA GLY A 193 5.05 2.62 5.59
C GLY A 193 4.68 3.97 4.98
N GLY A 194 4.12 3.91 3.79
CA GLY A 194 3.57 5.07 3.10
C GLY A 194 2.06 4.92 2.95
N ILE A 195 1.30 5.94 3.32
CA ILE A 195 -0.13 6.04 3.02
C ILE A 195 -0.31 7.11 1.94
N GLY A 196 -0.83 6.75 0.77
CA GLY A 196 -1.01 7.69 -0.33
C GLY A 196 -2.02 8.78 0.02
N GLN A 197 -1.62 10.05 0.05
CA GLN A 197 -2.51 11.13 0.49
C GLN A 197 -3.64 11.33 -0.51
N SER A 198 -3.30 11.52 -1.79
CA SER A 198 -4.26 11.67 -2.87
C SER A 198 -5.11 10.42 -3.07
N ARG A 199 -4.54 9.22 -2.90
CA ARG A 199 -5.33 7.98 -2.93
C ARG A 199 -6.35 7.92 -1.80
N LEU A 200 -5.96 8.30 -0.57
CA LEU A 200 -6.88 8.36 0.55
C LEU A 200 -7.98 9.41 0.33
N CYS A 201 -7.62 10.60 -0.14
CA CYS A 201 -8.57 11.66 -0.49
C CYS A 201 -9.57 11.20 -1.55
N MET A 202 -9.09 10.58 -2.63
CA MET A 202 -9.92 10.00 -3.68
C MET A 202 -10.93 8.99 -3.13
N PHE A 203 -10.46 8.07 -2.28
CA PHE A 203 -11.32 7.07 -1.65
C PHE A 203 -12.37 7.69 -0.73
N LEU A 204 -11.96 8.63 0.15
CA LEU A 204 -12.86 9.25 1.14
C LEU A 204 -13.89 10.20 0.50
N MET A 205 -13.56 10.81 -0.63
CA MET A 205 -14.47 11.69 -1.37
C MET A 205 -15.29 10.95 -2.43
N GLY A 206 -14.96 9.70 -2.74
CA GLY A 206 -15.66 8.91 -3.75
C GLY A 206 -15.44 9.43 -5.17
N THR A 207 -14.24 9.94 -5.46
CA THR A 207 -13.88 10.42 -6.81
C THR A 207 -13.43 9.25 -7.70
N ALA A 208 -13.55 9.43 -9.02
CA ALA A 208 -13.28 8.39 -10.01
C ALA A 208 -11.86 8.47 -10.59
N HIS A 209 -11.18 9.60 -10.41
CA HIS A 209 -9.82 9.81 -10.88
C HIS A 209 -8.97 10.54 -9.82
N ILE A 210 -7.74 10.12 -9.62
CA ILE A 210 -6.82 10.73 -8.64
C ILE A 210 -6.52 12.21 -8.96
N GLY A 211 -6.55 12.57 -10.23
CA GLY A 211 -6.42 13.97 -10.68
C GLY A 211 -7.54 14.91 -10.23
N GLU A 212 -8.67 14.39 -9.70
CA GLU A 212 -9.71 15.25 -9.09
C GLU A 212 -9.27 15.84 -7.75
N VAL A 213 -8.25 15.25 -7.12
CA VAL A 213 -7.78 15.60 -5.77
C VAL A 213 -6.32 16.02 -5.75
N GLN A 214 -5.67 16.00 -6.93
CA GLN A 214 -4.24 16.21 -7.09
C GLN A 214 -3.94 16.90 -8.42
N SER A 215 -3.17 17.99 -8.40
CA SER A 215 -2.65 18.59 -9.64
C SER A 215 -1.47 17.79 -10.17
N SER A 216 -1.59 17.33 -11.42
CA SER A 216 -0.57 16.53 -12.10
C SER A 216 -0.61 16.77 -13.61
N VAL A 217 0.11 15.95 -14.38
CA VAL A 217 0.12 16.03 -15.84
C VAL A 217 -0.56 14.79 -16.41
N TRP A 218 -1.50 15.01 -17.31
CA TRP A 218 -2.30 13.97 -17.96
C TRP A 218 -2.20 14.11 -19.47
N ASP A 219 -2.27 12.99 -20.19
CA ASP A 219 -2.31 13.01 -21.64
C ASP A 219 -3.69 13.48 -22.16
N ASN A 220 -3.75 13.88 -23.43
CA ASN A 220 -4.95 14.44 -24.04
C ASN A 220 -6.14 13.46 -24.06
N ASP A 221 -5.89 12.15 -24.15
CA ASP A 221 -6.95 11.14 -24.16
C ASP A 221 -7.59 11.01 -22.76
N THR A 222 -6.76 11.00 -21.71
CA THR A 222 -7.22 11.02 -20.31
C THR A 222 -8.03 12.29 -20.01
N MET A 223 -7.52 13.47 -20.39
CA MET A 223 -8.24 14.75 -20.20
C MET A 223 -9.62 14.72 -20.86
N LYS A 224 -9.69 14.27 -22.12
CA LYS A 224 -10.94 14.20 -22.89
C LYS A 224 -11.95 13.22 -22.27
N LYS A 225 -11.50 12.02 -21.90
CA LYS A 225 -12.37 11.01 -21.26
C LYS A 225 -12.95 11.51 -19.95
N CYS A 226 -12.15 12.20 -19.14
CA CYS A 226 -12.62 12.78 -17.88
C CYS A 226 -13.64 13.89 -18.15
N GLU A 227 -13.36 14.81 -19.08
CA GLU A 227 -14.29 15.89 -19.44
C GLU A 227 -15.65 15.34 -19.96
N GLU A 228 -15.62 14.33 -20.85
CA GLU A 228 -16.82 13.67 -21.37
C GLU A 228 -17.64 12.96 -20.27
N ALA A 229 -16.98 12.51 -19.20
CA ALA A 229 -17.60 11.90 -18.03
C ALA A 229 -18.03 12.94 -16.97
N GLY A 230 -17.81 14.24 -17.20
CA GLY A 230 -18.10 15.31 -16.24
C GLY A 230 -17.13 15.37 -15.06
N ILE A 231 -15.95 14.77 -15.19
CA ILE A 231 -14.88 14.73 -14.19
C ILE A 231 -13.92 15.91 -14.44
N ILE A 232 -13.66 16.70 -13.40
CA ILE A 232 -12.76 17.85 -13.45
C ILE A 232 -11.41 17.45 -12.83
N LEU A 233 -10.35 17.47 -13.64
CA LEU A 233 -8.98 17.26 -13.18
C LEU A 233 -8.33 18.59 -12.76
N LEU A 234 -7.55 18.58 -11.67
CA LEU A 234 -6.80 19.71 -11.10
C LEU A 234 -5.41 19.91 -11.72
#